data_AF-A0A0G1TTZ3-F1
#
_entry.id   AF-A0A0G1TTZ3-F1
#
_cell.length_a   1.000
_cell.length_b   1.000
_cell.length_c   1.000
_cell.angle_alpha   90.00
_cell.angle_beta   90.00
_cell.angle_gamma   90.00
#
_symmetry.space_group_name_H-M   'P 1'
#
loop_
_entity.id
_entity.type
_entity.pdbx_description
1 polymer ?
#
loop_
_entity_poly.entity_id
_entity_poly.type
_entity_poly.pdbx_seq_one_letter_code
_entity_poly.pdbx_strand_id
1 'polypeptide(L)' 'MTIPALPGCISEGDTFEEAFRNVEEAASLYLEVMLKKNTKVFKEEGVVIAPVTVRI' A
#
# COMPACT_ATOMS: atom_id res chain seq x y z
N MET A 1 11.58 -5.10 9.71
CA MET A 1 11.14 -4.89 8.32
C MET A 1 10.09 -3.78 8.28
N THR A 2 10.10 -2.94 7.26
CA THR A 2 9.14 -1.84 7.09
C THR A 2 8.61 -1.83 5.66
N ILE A 3 7.38 -1.31 5.47
CA ILE A 3 6.79 -1.10 4.14
C ILE A 3 6.66 0.40 3.91
N PRO A 4 7.54 1.02 3.09
CA PRO A 4 7.52 2.47 2.88
C PRO A 4 6.18 3.01 2.35
N ALA A 5 5.48 2.20 1.54
CA ALA A 5 4.16 2.55 1.01
C ALA A 5 3.03 2.51 2.06
N LEU A 6 3.26 1.87 3.22
CA LEU A 6 2.32 1.79 4.33
C LEU A 6 2.97 2.41 5.59
N PRO A 7 2.98 3.75 5.71
CA PRO A 7 3.60 4.42 6.84
C PRO A 7 3.08 3.89 8.19
N GLY A 8 4.01 3.51 9.07
CA GLY A 8 3.71 2.91 10.36
C GLY A 8 3.56 1.38 10.35
N CYS A 9 3.61 0.72 9.18
CA CYS A 9 3.67 -0.73 9.10
C CYS A 9 5.11 -1.22 9.30
N ILE A 10 5.38 -1.65 10.54
CA ILE A 10 6.69 -2.13 11.01
C ILE A 10 6.48 -3.51 11.61
N SER A 11 7.39 -4.43 11.30
CA SER A 11 7.35 -5.80 11.81
C SER A 11 8.76 -6.34 12.08
N GLU A 12 8.90 -7.26 13.02
CA GLU A 12 10.16 -7.86 13.45
C GLU A 12 10.01 -9.38 13.57
N GLY A 13 11.14 -10.10 13.61
CA GLY A 13 11.20 -11.56 13.74
C GLY A 13 12.65 -12.03 13.87
N ASP A 14 12.86 -13.23 14.41
CA ASP A 14 14.21 -13.79 14.66
C ASP A 14 14.91 -14.19 13.36
N THR A 15 14.13 -14.42 12.31
CA THR A 15 14.60 -14.72 10.95
C THR A 15 14.00 -13.75 9.94
N PHE A 16 14.66 -13.64 8.78
CA PHE A 16 14.12 -12.85 7.67
C PHE A 16 12.74 -13.36 7.25
N GLU A 17 12.57 -14.68 7.15
CA GLU A 17 11.31 -15.32 6.75
C GLU A 17 10.19 -15.04 7.76
N GLU A 18 10.51 -14.99 9.05
CA GLU A 18 9.54 -14.63 10.08
C GLU A 18 9.17 -13.16 10.01
N ALA A 19 10.14 -12.24 9.96
CA ALA A 19 9.87 -10.82 9.83
C ALA A 19 9.07 -10.51 8.55
N PHE A 20 9.31 -11.25 7.47
CA PHE A 20 8.57 -11.15 6.21
C PHE A 20 7.12 -11.62 6.36
N ARG A 21 6.87 -12.82 6.91
CA ARG A 21 5.51 -13.31 7.16
C ARG A 21 4.73 -12.33 8.06
N ASN A 22 5.37 -11.87 9.13
CA ASN A 22 4.75 -10.94 10.07
C ASN A 22 4.40 -9.60 9.39
N VAL A 23 5.25 -9.10 8.48
CA VAL A 23 4.96 -7.85 7.75
C VAL A 23 3.85 -8.02 6.71
N GLU A 24 3.72 -9.19 6.07
CA GLU A 24 2.62 -9.50 5.13
C GLU A 24 1.25 -9.51 5.85
N GLU A 25 1.18 -10.11 7.03
CA GLU A 25 -0.04 -10.12 7.85
C GLU A 25 -0.41 -8.70 8.31
N ALA A 26 0.57 -7.93 8.79
CA ALA A 26 0.37 -6.54 9.20
C ALA A 26 -0.10 -5.64 8.04
N ALA A 27 0.47 -5.83 6.84
CA ALA A 27 0.07 -5.10 5.64
C ALA A 27 -1.39 -5.41 5.24
N SER A 28 -1.77 -6.68 5.29
CA SER A 28 -3.13 -7.14 4.96
C SER A 28 -4.17 -6.51 5.90
N LEU A 29 -3.90 -6.52 7.20
CA LEU A 29 -4.76 -5.90 8.21
C LEU A 29 -4.83 -4.37 8.04
N TYR A 30 -3.70 -3.72 7.74
CA TYR A 30 -3.67 -2.28 7.47
C TYR A 30 -4.60 -1.89 6.32
N LEU A 31 -4.52 -2.62 5.20
CA LEU A 31 -5.35 -2.39 4.02
C LEU A 31 -6.83 -2.67 4.30
N GLU A 32 -7.15 -3.74 5.03
CA GLU A 32 -8.53 -4.04 5.44
C GLU A 32 -9.14 -2.89 6.25
N VAL A 33 -8.40 -2.34 7.21
CA VAL A 33 -8.83 -1.21 8.02
C VAL A 33 -8.99 0.06 7.18
N MET A 34 -8.07 0.33 6.25
CA MET A 34 -8.16 1.47 5.33
C MET A 34 -9.41 1.40 4.44
N LEU A 35 -9.70 0.23 3.87
CA LEU A 35 -10.90 -0.03 3.08
C LEU A 35 -12.18 0.18 3.90
N LYS A 36 -12.23 -0.39 5.11
CA LYS A 36 -13.38 -0.23 6.02
C LYS A 36 -13.61 1.22 6.46
N LYS A 37 -12.53 1.98 6.65
CA LYS A 37 -12.60 3.40 7.04
C LYS A 37 -12.93 4.33 5.85
N ASN A 38 -13.18 3.79 4.65
CA ASN A 38 -13.35 4.54 3.40
C ASN A 38 -12.22 5.57 3.19
N THR A 39 -11.05 5.29 3.77
CA THR A 39 -9.85 6.09 3.59
C THR A 39 -9.33 5.70 2.22
N LYS A 40 -9.05 6.67 1.34
CA LYS A 40 -8.55 6.40 0.00
C LYS A 40 -7.32 5.50 0.11
N VAL A 41 -7.49 4.20 -0.11
CA VAL A 41 -6.36 3.31 -0.34
C VAL A 41 -5.71 3.89 -1.59
N PHE A 42 -4.46 4.31 -1.47
CA PHE A 42 -3.66 4.73 -2.62
C PHE A 42 -3.50 3.51 -3.52
N LYS A 43 -4.48 3.26 -4.38
CA LYS A 43 -4.26 2.46 -5.56
C LYS A 43 -3.36 3.29 -6.45
N GLU A 44 -2.24 2.72 -6.85
CA GLU A 44 -1.61 3.10 -8.11
C GLU A 44 -2.58 2.71 -9.24
N GLU A 45 -3.67 3.47 -9.42
CA GLU A 45 -4.44 3.39 -10.65
C GLU A 45 -3.58 4.06 -11.71
N GLY A 46 -3.08 3.25 -12.66
CA GLY A 46 -2.21 3.69 -13.73
C GLY A 46 -2.73 4.97 -14.38
N VAL A 47 -1.96 6.05 -14.24
CA VAL A 47 -2.32 7.34 -14.80
C VAL A 47 -2.12 7.27 -16.32
N VAL A 48 -3.20 7.32 -17.08
CA VAL A 48 -3.14 7.44 -18.54
C VAL A 48 -3.12 8.91 -18.91
N ILE A 49 -1.95 9.39 -19.34
CA ILE A 49 -1.80 10.74 -19.89
C ILE A 49 -1.90 10.63 -21.42
N ALA A 50 -2.96 11.21 -21.99
CA ALA A 50 -3.15 11.28 -23.45
C ALA A 50 -3.30 12.74 -23.91
N PRO A 51 -2.71 13.13 -25.06
CA PRO A 51 -2.86 14.47 -25.59
C PRO A 51 -4.31 14.72 -26.04
N VAL A 52 -4.87 15.87 -25.64
CA VAL A 52 -6.16 16.36 -26.14
C VAL A 52 -5.95 17.49 -27.14
N THR A 53 -6.62 17.42 -28.28
CA THR A 53 -6.60 18.51 -29.26
C THR A 53 -7.69 19.51 -28.92
N VAL A 54 -7.30 20.72 -28.55
CA VAL A 54 -8.24 21.84 -28.36
C VAL A 54 -8.32 22.60 -29.68
N ARG A 55 -9.52 22.76 -30.23
CA ARG A 55 -9.78 23.61 -31.40
C ARG A 55 -10.34 24.94 -30.90
N ILE A 56 -9.73 26.04 -31.36
CA ILE A 56 -10.23 27.41 -31.20
C ILE A 56 -11.08 27.74 -32.43
#